data_AF-A0A0D0TNU1-F1
#
_entry.id   AF-A0A0D0TNU1-F1
#
_cell.length_a   1.000
_cell.length_b   1.000
_cell.length_c   1.000
_cell.angle_alpha   90.00
_cell.angle_beta   90.00
_cell.angle_gamma   90.00
#
_symmetry.space_group_name_H-M   'P 1'
#
loop_
_entity.id
_entity.type
_entity.pdbx_description
1 polymer ?
#
loop_
_entity_poly.entity_id
_entity_poly.type
_entity_poly.pdbx_seq_one_letter_code
_entity_poly.pdbx_strand_id
1 'polypeptide(L)' 'MPLAMEEKLFMLLSDYAKVPREKISVHSRMQDFAEDSLAITELSFKLRKAFEVPIADEDLDPLETVGELIELVDTRLAS' A
#
# COMPACT_ATOMS: atom_id res chain seq x y z
N MET A 1 1.72 2.32 -19.06
CA MET A 1 1.73 0.89 -18.65
C MET A 1 1.83 0.88 -17.13
N PRO A 2 0.76 0.57 -16.38
CA PRO A 2 0.73 0.76 -14.92
C PRO A 2 1.45 -0.34 -14.10
N LEU A 3 2.01 -1.36 -14.76
CA LEU A 3 2.61 -2.54 -14.11
C LEU A 3 3.81 -2.22 -13.18
N ALA A 4 4.57 -1.14 -13.44
CA ALA A 4 5.77 -0.85 -12.67
C ALA A 4 5.46 -0.34 -11.24
N MET A 5 4.36 0.39 -11.10
CA MET A 5 3.92 0.96 -9.83
C MET A 5 3.31 -0.12 -8.94
N GLU A 6 2.38 -0.91 -9.50
CA GLU A 6 1.72 -2.02 -8.83
C GLU A 6 2.74 -3.04 -8.29
N GLU A 7 3.69 -3.47 -9.12
CA GLU A 7 4.75 -4.40 -8.70
C GLU A 7 5.60 -3.84 -7.56
N LYS A 8 5.95 -2.55 -7.61
CA LYS A 8 6.72 -1.89 -6.54
C LYS A 8 5.92 -1.86 -5.23
N LEU A 9 4.62 -1.59 -5.30
CA LEU A 9 3.74 -1.60 -4.13
C LEU A 9 3.64 -3.00 -3.54
N PHE A 10 3.43 -4.02 -4.37
CA PHE A 10 3.34 -5.39 -3.90
C PHE A 10 4.65 -5.89 -3.29
N MET A 11 5.80 -5.51 -3.84
CA MET A 11 7.10 -5.80 -3.21
C MET A 11 7.24 -5.13 -1.85
N LEU A 12 6.79 -3.88 -1.70
CA LEU A 12 6.81 -3.16 -0.43
C LEU A 12 5.91 -3.84 0.61
N LEU A 13 4.69 -4.23 0.24
CA LEU A 13 3.78 -4.98 1.10
C LEU A 13 4.33 -6.36 1.46
N SER A 14 4.98 -7.02 0.50
CA SER A 14 5.62 -8.32 0.69
C SER A 14 6.75 -8.25 1.72
N ASP A 15 7.61 -7.23 1.63
CA ASP A 15 8.69 -7.00 2.60
C ASP A 15 8.15 -6.58 3.97
N TYR A 16 7.14 -5.69 3.99
CA TYR A 16 6.52 -5.18 5.20
C TYR A 16 5.83 -6.29 6.01
N ALA A 17 4.90 -7.03 5.39
CA ALA A 17 4.14 -8.07 6.06
C ALA A 17 4.86 -9.43 6.11
N LYS A 18 6.06 -9.54 5.51
CA LYS A 18 6.82 -10.79 5.38
C LYS A 18 6.02 -11.89 4.67
N VAL A 19 5.09 -11.50 3.79
CA VAL A 19 4.23 -12.39 3.00
C VAL A 19 4.79 -12.47 1.58
N PRO A 20 4.89 -13.66 0.96
CA PRO A 20 5.31 -13.77 -0.43
C PRO A 20 4.42 -12.95 -1.38
N ARG A 21 5.04 -12.21 -2.30
CA ARG A 21 4.36 -11.46 -3.39
C ARG A 21 3.26 -12.26 -4.09
N GLU A 22 3.47 -13.56 -4.30
CA GLU A 22 2.52 -14.47 -4.95
C GLU A 22 1.21 -14.66 -4.19
N LYS A 23 1.19 -14.36 -2.88
CA LYS A 23 -0.01 -14.42 -2.03
C LYS A 23 -0.72 -13.07 -1.93
N ILE A 24 -0.14 -12.01 -2.48
CA ILE A 24 -0.69 -10.66 -2.44
C ILE A 24 -1.40 -10.40 -3.78
N SER A 25 -2.65 -9.98 -3.71
CA SER A 25 -3.47 -9.63 -4.85
C SER A 25 -4.16 -8.29 -4.62
N VAL A 26 -4.69 -7.68 -5.67
CA VAL A 26 -5.52 -6.47 -5.55
C VAL A 26 -6.76 -6.68 -4.67
N HIS A 27 -7.22 -7.93 -4.51
CA HIS A 27 -8.35 -8.30 -3.65
C HIS A 27 -7.94 -8.62 -2.21
N SER A 28 -6.63 -8.63 -1.90
CA SER A 28 -6.16 -8.87 -0.53
C SER A 28 -6.60 -7.73 0.37
N ARG A 29 -6.95 -8.05 1.62
CA ARG A 29 -7.48 -7.04 2.54
C ARG A 29 -6.35 -6.23 3.15
N MET A 30 -6.59 -4.94 3.33
CA MET A 30 -5.63 -4.07 4.02
C MET A 30 -5.38 -4.55 5.46
N GLN A 31 -6.39 -5.11 6.12
CA GLN A 31 -6.28 -5.73 7.45
C GLN A 31 -5.25 -6.87 7.52
N ASP A 32 -4.95 -7.56 6.40
CA ASP A 32 -3.93 -8.61 6.38
C ASP A 32 -2.50 -8.03 6.43
N PHE A 33 -2.34 -6.73 6.16
CA PHE A 33 -1.07 -6.00 6.16
C PHE A 33 -0.98 -4.98 7.30
N ALA A 34 -2.08 -4.32 7.62
CA ALA A 34 -2.19 -3.28 8.64
C ALA A 34 -3.49 -3.46 9.43
N GLU A 35 -3.41 -4.19 10.53
CA GLU A 35 -4.56 -4.54 11.38
C GLU A 35 -4.84 -3.53 12.49
N ASP A 36 -3.84 -2.76 12.89
CA ASP A 36 -3.94 -1.76 13.95
C ASP A 36 -3.44 -0.38 13.49
N SER A 37 -3.71 0.64 14.30
CA SER A 37 -3.35 2.02 13.99
C SER A 37 -1.83 2.23 13.89
N LEU A 38 -1.02 1.43 14.61
CA LEU A 38 0.43 1.52 14.54
C LEU A 38 0.95 1.00 13.19
N ALA A 39 0.38 -0.11 12.72
CA ALA A 39 0.68 -0.71 11.43
C ALA A 39 0.27 0.23 10.29
N ILE A 40 -0.88 0.88 10.39
CA ILE A 40 -1.32 1.91 9.44
C ILE A 40 -0.29 3.07 9.36
N THR A 41 0.14 3.61 10.50
CA THR A 41 1.14 4.68 10.55
C THR A 41 2.50 4.24 9.98
N GLU A 42 2.94 3.00 10.26
CA GLU A 42 4.20 2.48 9.71
C GLU A 42 4.11 2.30 8.19
N LEU A 43 3.01 1.71 7.71
CA LEU A 43 2.76 1.50 6.29
C LEU A 43 2.69 2.84 5.54
N SER A 44 1.96 3.83 6.08
CA SER A 44 1.89 5.17 5.48
C SER A 44 3.29 5.79 5.35
N PHE A 45 4.12 5.68 6.39
CA PHE A 45 5.48 6.20 6.36
C PHE A 45 6.34 5.51 5.30
N LYS A 46 6.24 4.17 5.18
CA LYS A 46 6.95 3.40 4.16
C LYS A 46 6.50 3.78 2.75
N LEU A 47 5.20 3.92 2.53
CA LEU A 47 4.64 4.33 1.23
C LEU A 47 5.09 5.74 0.84
N ARG A 48 4.96 6.71 1.76
CA ARG A 48 5.45 8.08 1.57
C ARG A 48 6.92 8.09 1.16
N LYS A 49 7.76 7.33 1.86
CA LYS A 49 9.20 7.28 1.58
C LYS A 49 9.53 6.55 0.28
N ALA A 50 8.79 5.49 -0.06
CA ALA A 50 9.07 4.67 -1.23
C ALA A 50 8.62 5.33 -2.55
N PHE A 51 7.53 6.08 -2.51
CA PHE A 51 6.92 6.72 -3.68
C PHE A 51 7.08 8.24 -3.69
N GLU A 52 7.64 8.82 -2.63
CA GLU A 52 7.85 10.27 -2.47
C GLU A 52 6.55 11.09 -2.59
N VAL A 53 5.43 10.48 -2.24
CA VAL A 53 4.09 11.10 -2.27
C VAL A 53 3.58 11.40 -0.86
N PRO A 54 2.76 12.45 -0.69
CA PRO A 54 2.09 12.71 0.58
C PRO A 54 0.91 11.74 0.75
N ILE A 55 1.08 10.69 1.55
CA ILE A 55 0.03 9.75 1.97
C ILE A 55 -0.11 9.86 3.49
N ALA A 56 -1.28 10.20 3.99
CA ALA A 56 -1.58 10.26 5.42
C ALA A 56 -2.14 8.92 5.92
N ASP A 57 -2.13 8.73 7.24
CA ASP A 57 -2.73 7.56 7.89
C ASP A 57 -4.24 7.54 7.63
N GLU A 58 -4.86 8.72 7.61
CA GLU A 58 -6.28 8.96 7.27
C GLU A 58 -6.63 8.54 5.83
N ASP A 59 -5.66 8.52 4.91
CA ASP A 59 -5.87 8.05 3.54
C ASP A 59 -5.90 6.52 3.47
N LEU A 60 -5.27 5.83 4.42
CA LEU A 60 -5.17 4.36 4.48
C LEU A 60 -6.27 3.73 5.32
N ASP A 61 -6.72 4.40 6.38
CA ASP A 61 -7.78 3.96 7.29
C ASP A 61 -9.08 3.50 6.59
N PRO A 62 -9.60 4.20 5.56
CA PRO A 62 -10.81 3.78 4.87
C PRO A 62 -10.58 2.70 3.81
N LEU A 63 -9.34 2.31 3.52
CA LEU A 63 -9.05 1.32 2.47
C LEU A 63 -9.34 -0.09 2.96
N GLU A 64 -10.15 -0.83 2.22
CA GLU A 64 -10.47 -2.22 2.52
C GLU A 64 -9.50 -3.17 1.80
N THR A 65 -9.00 -2.80 0.63
CA THR A 65 -8.20 -3.69 -0.24
C THR A 65 -6.92 -3.07 -0.79
N VAL A 66 -5.97 -3.93 -1.17
CA VAL A 66 -4.72 -3.50 -1.82
C VAL A 66 -4.98 -2.82 -3.17
N GLY A 67 -6.06 -3.17 -3.87
CA GLY A 67 -6.45 -2.50 -5.12
C GLY A 67 -6.73 -1.01 -4.91
N GLU A 68 -7.47 -0.66 -3.86
CA GLU A 68 -7.75 0.74 -3.52
C GLU A 68 -6.48 1.48 -3.12
N LEU A 69 -5.54 0.79 -2.45
CA LEU A 69 -4.22 1.35 -2.15
C LEU A 69 -3.43 1.69 -3.42
N ILE A 70 -3.45 0.80 -4.42
CA ILE A 70 -2.80 1.05 -5.72
C ILE A 70 -3.38 2.30 -6.35
N GLU A 71 -4.71 2.41 -6.43
CA GLU A 71 -5.39 3.56 -7.02
C GLU A 71 -5.07 4.86 -6.27
N LEU A 72 -5.02 4.81 -4.94
CA LEU A 72 -4.64 5.95 -4.12
C LEU A 72 -3.23 6.43 -4.48
N VAL A 73 -2.24 5.52 -4.51
CA VAL A 73 -0.86 5.92 -4.77
C VAL A 73 -0.67 6.37 -6.22
N ASP A 74 -1.34 5.73 -7.19
CA ASP A 74 -1.32 6.14 -8.59
C ASP A 74 -1.88 7.57 -8.77
N THR A 75 -3.01 7.87 -8.10
CA THR A 75 -3.62 9.21 -8.10
C THR A 75 -2.66 10.26 -7.52
N ARG A 76 -1.94 9.92 -6.44
CA ARG A 76 -0.97 10.83 -5.81
C ARG A 76 0.30 11.03 -6.64
N LEU A 77 0.70 10.04 -7.45
CA LEU A 77 1.84 10.15 -8.37
C LEU A 77 1.51 10.93 -9.64
N ALA A 78 0.25 10.89 -10.06
CA ALA A 78 -0.24 11.62 -11.23
C ALA A 78 -0.58 13.11 -10.95
N SER A 79 -0.63 13.51 -9.68
CA SER A 79 -0.85 14.91 -9.23
C SER A 79 0.44 15.69 -9.10
#